data_AF-A0A835IA24-F1
#
_entry.id   AF-A0A835IA24-F1
#
_cell.length_a   1.000
_cell.length_b   1.000
_cell.length_c   1.000
_cell.angle_alpha   90.00
_cell.angle_beta   90.00
_cell.angle_gamma   90.00
#
_symmetry.space_group_name_H-M   'P 1'
#
loop_
_entity.id
_entity.type
_entity.pdbx_description
1 polymer ?
#
loop_
_entity_poly.entity_id
_entity_poly.type
_entity_poly.pdbx_seq_one_letter_code
_entity_poly.pdbx_strand_id
1 'polypeptide(L)'
;MKGLRSLIRKTTPSAFTYICEKNGGSLTEKMDELACFAPGMLALGSFGYGPGDREQFLSLAEELAWTCYNFYQSTPTKLAGENYFFHAGQDMSVGTSWNILRPETVESLFYLWRLTGNKTYQEWGWNIFQAFEKNSRTDSGYVGLKDVNTGVKDNMMQSFFLAETLKYLYLLFSPSSVISFDEWVFNTEAHPLKIVTRHDEGGNSGGLVGQLKPPIRFRSRKEGRLGDD
;
A
#
# COMPACT_ATOMS: atom_id res chain seq x y z
N MET A 1 -11.63 13.03 -7.09
CA MET A 1 -11.40 11.79 -7.86
C MET A 1 -11.56 11.89 -9.39
N LYS A 2 -12.22 12.91 -9.97
CA LYS A 2 -12.38 12.99 -11.44
C LYS A 2 -11.06 12.91 -12.22
N GLY A 3 -10.00 13.56 -11.72
CA GLY A 3 -8.65 13.50 -12.29
C GLY A 3 -8.09 12.08 -12.34
N LEU A 4 -7.94 11.43 -11.17
CA LEU A 4 -7.44 10.05 -11.09
C LEU A 4 -8.28 9.08 -11.91
N ARG A 5 -9.62 9.17 -11.86
CA ARG A 5 -10.52 8.31 -12.65
C ARG A 5 -10.27 8.42 -14.15
N SER A 6 -9.87 9.58 -14.66
CA SER A 6 -9.55 9.74 -16.08
C SER A 6 -8.31 8.96 -16.51
N LEU A 7 -7.45 8.59 -15.56
CA LEU A 7 -6.22 7.82 -15.74
C LEU A 7 -6.41 6.33 -15.50
N ILE A 8 -7.58 5.88 -15.06
CA ILE A 8 -7.79 4.44 -14.78
C ILE A 8 -8.15 3.72 -16.08
N ARG A 9 -7.48 2.60 -16.34
CA ARG A 9 -7.80 1.65 -17.40
C ARG A 9 -7.83 0.23 -16.85
N LYS A 10 -8.39 -0.69 -17.64
CA LYS A 10 -8.44 -2.12 -17.34
C LYS A 10 -7.96 -2.93 -18.54
N THR A 11 -7.20 -3.99 -18.29
CA THR A 11 -6.75 -4.91 -19.33
C THR A 11 -7.81 -5.94 -19.69
N THR A 12 -7.55 -6.70 -20.75
CA THR A 12 -8.22 -7.96 -21.07
C THR A 12 -7.13 -9.02 -21.34
N PRO A 13 -7.31 -10.29 -20.90
CA PRO A 13 -8.51 -10.87 -20.29
C PRO A 13 -8.61 -10.74 -18.75
N SER A 14 -7.52 -10.45 -18.02
CA SER A 14 -7.51 -10.60 -16.55
C SER A 14 -8.10 -9.40 -15.78
N ALA A 15 -8.55 -8.36 -16.48
CA ALA A 15 -9.15 -7.17 -15.90
C ALA A 15 -8.25 -6.44 -14.88
N PHE A 16 -6.92 -6.48 -15.08
CA PHE A 16 -5.99 -5.71 -14.25
C PHE A 16 -6.28 -4.23 -14.39
N THR A 17 -6.55 -3.59 -13.26
CA THR A 17 -6.81 -2.15 -13.18
C THR A 17 -5.49 -1.43 -12.93
N TYR A 18 -5.22 -0.36 -13.66
CA TYR A 18 -3.95 0.35 -13.57
C TYR A 18 -4.12 1.86 -13.79
N ILE A 19 -3.12 2.62 -13.37
CA ILE A 19 -3.07 4.09 -13.48
C ILE A 19 -2.14 4.45 -14.63
N CYS A 20 -2.67 5.03 -15.70
CA CYS A 20 -1.88 5.51 -16.83
C CYS A 20 -1.09 6.77 -16.47
N GLU A 21 0.07 6.93 -17.07
CA GLU A 21 0.74 8.23 -17.13
C GLU A 21 0.02 9.15 -18.11
N LYS A 22 0.02 10.46 -17.84
CA LYS A 22 -0.52 11.48 -18.74
C LYS A 22 0.53 12.52 -19.05
N ASN A 23 0.83 12.69 -20.33
CA ASN A 23 1.70 13.75 -20.82
C ASN A 23 0.92 14.62 -21.84
N GLY A 24 0.54 15.82 -21.40
CA GLY A 24 -0.35 16.70 -22.17
C GLY A 24 -1.70 16.03 -22.45
N GLY A 25 -2.03 15.86 -23.73
CA GLY A 25 -3.27 15.21 -24.19
C GLY A 25 -3.19 13.68 -24.29
N SER A 26 -2.00 13.10 -24.18
CA SER A 26 -1.76 11.67 -24.42
C SER A 26 -1.68 10.87 -23.13
N LEU A 27 -2.19 9.64 -23.17
CA LEU A 27 -2.05 8.66 -22.11
C LEU A 27 -1.05 7.59 -22.53
N THR A 28 -0.22 7.16 -21.58
CA THR A 28 0.69 6.03 -21.75
C THR A 28 0.21 4.91 -20.84
N GLU A 29 -0.01 3.73 -21.41
CA GLU A 29 -0.43 2.51 -20.69
C GLU A 29 0.77 1.89 -19.96
N LYS A 30 1.32 2.65 -19.00
CA LYS A 30 2.47 2.32 -18.15
C LYS A 30 2.12 2.66 -16.70
N MET A 31 2.53 1.79 -15.78
CA MET A 31 2.44 2.02 -14.34
C MET A 31 3.75 1.61 -13.68
N ASP A 32 4.33 2.51 -12.90
CA ASP A 32 5.52 2.24 -12.10
C ASP A 32 5.13 1.46 -10.84
N GLU A 33 6.05 0.67 -10.28
CA GLU A 33 5.87 0.03 -8.97
C GLU A 33 5.67 1.10 -7.89
N LEU A 34 6.29 2.28 -8.05
CA LEU A 34 6.02 3.48 -7.26
C LEU A 34 4.53 3.82 -7.16
N ALA A 35 3.74 3.61 -8.21
CA ALA A 35 2.30 3.92 -8.19
C ALA A 35 1.49 2.95 -7.31
N CYS A 36 2.11 1.85 -6.84
CA CYS A 36 1.52 0.90 -5.92
C CYS A 36 1.37 1.40 -4.48
N PHE A 37 1.75 2.65 -4.17
CA PHE A 37 1.33 3.33 -2.92
C PHE A 37 -0.16 3.76 -2.96
N ALA A 38 -0.69 3.97 -4.17
CA ALA A 38 -2.01 4.55 -4.38
C ALA A 38 -3.17 3.71 -3.80
N PRO A 39 -3.16 2.36 -3.86
CA PRO A 39 -4.18 1.55 -3.17
C PRO A 39 -4.30 1.87 -1.67
N GLY A 40 -3.18 1.91 -0.94
CA GLY A 40 -3.16 2.23 0.48
C GLY A 40 -3.67 3.64 0.75
N MET A 41 -3.22 4.61 -0.05
CA MET A 41 -3.70 6.00 0.01
C MET A 41 -5.22 6.10 -0.21
N LEU A 42 -5.75 5.43 -1.24
CA LEU A 42 -7.18 5.42 -1.57
C LEU A 42 -8.01 4.76 -0.47
N ALA A 43 -7.56 3.61 0.02
CA ALA A 43 -8.23 2.89 1.11
C ALA A 43 -8.27 3.75 2.38
N LEU A 44 -7.15 4.35 2.77
CA LEU A 44 -7.06 5.22 3.94
C LEU A 44 -8.00 6.44 3.81
N GLY A 45 -7.93 7.13 2.67
CA GLY A 45 -8.74 8.32 2.40
C GLY A 45 -10.25 8.04 2.30
N SER A 46 -10.65 6.83 1.88
CA SER A 46 -12.06 6.47 1.66
C SER A 46 -12.97 6.68 2.88
N PHE A 47 -12.42 6.57 4.09
CA PHE A 47 -13.19 6.72 5.33
C PHE A 47 -13.57 8.16 5.64
N GLY A 48 -12.91 9.15 5.02
CA GLY A 48 -13.30 10.55 5.09
C GLY A 48 -14.51 10.92 4.23
N TYR A 49 -14.99 10.00 3.39
CA TYR A 49 -16.11 10.23 2.47
C TYR A 49 -17.38 9.50 2.88
N GLY A 50 -18.51 9.92 2.29
CA GLY A 50 -19.81 9.28 2.44
C GLY A 50 -19.85 7.85 1.86
N PRO A 51 -20.89 7.05 2.18
CA PRO A 51 -20.90 5.60 1.88
C PRO A 51 -20.66 5.23 0.41
N GLY A 52 -21.29 5.95 -0.53
CA GLY A 52 -21.14 5.65 -1.96
C GLY A 52 -19.72 5.93 -2.49
N ASP A 53 -19.16 7.10 -2.16
CA ASP A 53 -17.79 7.44 -2.55
C ASP A 53 -16.76 6.52 -1.87
N ARG A 54 -17.00 6.16 -0.59
CA ARG A 54 -16.16 5.23 0.15
C ARG A 54 -16.05 3.88 -0.54
N GLU A 55 -17.19 3.29 -0.89
CA GLU A 55 -17.25 2.01 -1.60
C GLU A 55 -16.51 2.09 -2.93
N GLN A 56 -16.70 3.19 -3.66
CA GLN A 56 -16.04 3.41 -4.95
C GLN A 56 -14.52 3.57 -4.85
N PHE A 57 -14.00 4.11 -3.75
CA PHE A 57 -12.55 4.27 -3.54
C PHE A 57 -11.92 3.00 -3.00
N LEU A 58 -12.62 2.30 -2.11
CA LEU A 58 -12.16 1.02 -1.60
C LEU A 58 -12.11 -0.03 -2.72
N SER A 59 -13.16 -0.12 -3.54
CA SER A 59 -13.17 -1.02 -4.71
C SER A 59 -12.01 -0.72 -5.67
N LEU A 60 -11.75 0.55 -5.98
CA LEU A 60 -10.60 0.91 -6.82
C LEU A 60 -9.26 0.57 -6.14
N ALA A 61 -9.13 0.75 -4.82
CA ALA A 61 -7.94 0.37 -4.08
C ALA A 61 -7.70 -1.15 -4.14
N GLU A 62 -8.73 -1.96 -3.94
CA GLU A 62 -8.63 -3.42 -4.02
C GLU A 62 -8.24 -3.90 -5.43
N GLU A 63 -8.84 -3.30 -6.46
CA GLU A 63 -8.52 -3.60 -7.87
C GLU A 63 -7.07 -3.22 -8.24
N LEU A 64 -6.58 -2.07 -7.78
CA LEU A 64 -5.20 -1.65 -8.02
C LEU A 64 -4.20 -2.50 -7.22
N ALA A 65 -4.51 -2.85 -5.97
CA ALA A 65 -3.67 -3.74 -5.17
C ALA A 65 -3.56 -5.13 -5.77
N TRP A 66 -4.63 -5.64 -6.39
CA TRP A 66 -4.59 -6.89 -7.15
C TRP A 66 -3.60 -6.81 -8.32
N THR A 67 -3.61 -5.73 -9.09
CA THR A 67 -2.63 -5.50 -10.16
C THR A 67 -1.21 -5.42 -9.61
N CYS A 68 -0.97 -4.65 -8.55
CA CYS A 68 0.34 -4.51 -7.92
C CYS A 68 0.88 -5.84 -7.39
N TYR A 69 0.05 -6.66 -6.76
CA TYR A 69 0.45 -8.01 -6.37
C TYR A 69 0.82 -8.87 -7.59
N ASN A 70 0.13 -8.70 -8.72
CA ASN A 70 0.43 -9.43 -9.95
C ASN A 70 1.70 -8.94 -10.67
N PHE A 71 2.23 -7.76 -10.36
CA PHE A 71 3.59 -7.39 -10.77
C PHE A 71 4.61 -8.38 -10.22
N TYR A 72 4.45 -8.80 -8.97
CA TYR A 72 5.29 -9.83 -8.36
C TYR A 72 4.99 -11.19 -8.99
N GLN A 73 3.72 -11.54 -9.19
CA GLN A 73 3.37 -12.88 -9.70
C GLN A 73 3.79 -13.11 -11.15
N SER A 74 3.91 -12.07 -11.96
CA SER A 74 4.27 -12.18 -13.38
C SER A 74 5.74 -12.50 -13.62
N THR A 75 6.61 -12.45 -12.61
CA THR A 75 8.06 -12.68 -12.77
C THR A 75 8.50 -14.04 -12.21
N PRO A 76 9.56 -14.66 -12.76
CA PRO A 76 10.14 -15.89 -12.23
C PRO A 76 10.63 -15.78 -10.78
N THR A 77 11.23 -14.65 -10.41
CA THR A 77 11.75 -14.40 -9.05
C THR A 77 10.64 -14.14 -8.04
N LYS A 78 9.43 -13.83 -8.51
CA LYS A 78 8.32 -13.36 -7.68
C LYS A 78 8.60 -12.01 -7.00
N LEU A 79 9.46 -11.20 -7.61
CA LEU A 79 9.71 -9.80 -7.27
C LEU A 79 9.29 -8.90 -8.44
N ALA A 80 8.67 -7.76 -8.14
CA ALA A 80 8.25 -6.81 -9.18
C ALA A 80 9.44 -6.08 -9.81
N GLY A 81 9.38 -5.83 -11.12
CA GLY A 81 10.24 -4.85 -11.78
C GLY A 81 9.83 -3.41 -11.42
N GLU A 82 10.56 -2.43 -11.93
CA GLU A 82 10.33 -1.02 -11.62
C GLU A 82 9.09 -0.45 -12.30
N ASN A 83 8.71 -0.97 -13.47
CA ASN A 83 7.50 -0.57 -14.17
C ASN A 83 6.97 -1.63 -15.12
N TYR A 84 5.71 -1.49 -15.47
CA TYR A 84 4.96 -2.40 -16.32
C TYR A 84 4.24 -1.63 -17.42
N PHE A 85 4.31 -2.17 -18.63
CA PHE A 85 3.46 -1.75 -19.74
C PHE A 85 2.24 -2.66 -19.81
N PHE A 86 1.10 -2.09 -20.18
CA PHE A 86 -0.17 -2.81 -20.29
C PHE A 86 -0.60 -2.89 -21.75
N HIS A 87 -1.06 -4.08 -22.15
CA HIS A 87 -1.42 -4.37 -23.52
C HIS A 87 -2.77 -5.07 -23.60
N ALA A 88 -3.60 -4.69 -24.55
CA ALA A 88 -4.85 -5.40 -24.83
C ALA A 88 -4.55 -6.83 -25.29
N GLY A 89 -5.18 -7.83 -24.66
CA GLY A 89 -5.03 -9.25 -25.00
C GLY A 89 -3.82 -9.96 -24.42
N GLN A 90 -2.89 -9.26 -23.77
CA GLN A 90 -1.69 -9.84 -23.12
C GLN A 90 -1.54 -9.41 -21.66
N ASP A 91 -2.47 -8.60 -21.14
CA ASP A 91 -2.45 -8.01 -19.80
C ASP A 91 -1.28 -7.06 -19.54
N MET A 92 -0.10 -7.56 -19.15
CA MET A 92 1.04 -6.73 -18.77
C MET A 92 2.39 -7.37 -19.12
N SER A 93 3.39 -6.52 -19.32
CA SER A 93 4.79 -6.91 -19.53
C SER A 93 5.71 -6.05 -18.69
N VAL A 94 6.74 -6.65 -18.09
CA VAL A 94 7.80 -5.90 -17.40
C VAL A 94 8.45 -4.94 -18.40
N GLY A 95 8.50 -3.66 -18.05
CA GLY A 95 9.28 -2.66 -18.78
C GLY A 95 10.71 -2.64 -18.24
N THR A 96 10.96 -1.80 -17.25
CA THR A 96 12.25 -1.78 -16.55
C THR A 96 12.30 -2.90 -15.50
N SER A 97 13.24 -3.83 -15.65
CA SER A 97 13.23 -5.10 -14.92
C SER A 97 14.04 -5.13 -13.63
N TRP A 98 14.72 -4.06 -13.23
CA TRP A 98 15.40 -4.06 -11.93
C TRP A 98 14.40 -4.01 -10.78
N ASN A 99 14.78 -4.58 -9.64
CA ASN A 99 14.07 -4.46 -8.37
C ASN A 99 15.04 -3.87 -7.35
N ILE A 100 14.68 -2.74 -6.73
CA ILE A 100 15.54 -2.08 -5.74
C ILE A 100 14.99 -2.20 -4.31
N LEU A 101 14.23 -3.27 -4.01
CA LEU A 101 13.68 -3.57 -2.68
C LEU A 101 12.56 -2.64 -2.20
N ARG A 102 11.80 -2.09 -3.16
CA ARG A 102 10.74 -1.10 -2.97
C ARG A 102 9.60 -1.55 -2.04
N PRO A 103 9.01 -0.63 -1.25
CA PRO A 103 7.96 -0.94 -0.29
C PRO A 103 6.51 -0.79 -0.78
N GLU A 104 6.25 -0.10 -1.88
CA GLU A 104 4.95 0.52 -2.17
C GLU A 104 3.81 -0.51 -2.23
N THR A 105 4.07 -1.69 -2.81
CA THR A 105 3.09 -2.78 -2.79
C THR A 105 2.79 -3.27 -1.37
N VAL A 106 3.80 -3.54 -0.53
CA VAL A 106 3.57 -4.04 0.84
C VAL A 106 3.00 -2.95 1.77
N GLU A 107 3.30 -1.67 1.52
CA GLU A 107 2.63 -0.53 2.15
C GLU A 107 1.11 -0.61 1.92
N SER A 108 0.70 -0.75 0.66
CA SER A 108 -0.71 -0.83 0.29
C SER A 108 -1.41 -2.03 0.90
N LEU A 109 -0.76 -3.21 0.92
CA LEU A 109 -1.31 -4.41 1.57
C LEU A 109 -1.53 -4.20 3.06
N PHE A 110 -0.60 -3.53 3.73
CA PHE A 110 -0.71 -3.16 5.13
C PHE A 110 -1.94 -2.29 5.42
N TYR A 111 -2.15 -1.22 4.65
CA TYR A 111 -3.33 -0.37 4.80
C TYR A 111 -4.63 -1.15 4.53
N LEU A 112 -4.69 -1.90 3.44
CA LEU A 112 -5.87 -2.66 3.07
C LEU A 112 -6.23 -3.71 4.11
N TRP A 113 -5.26 -4.47 4.62
CA TRP A 113 -5.47 -5.42 5.71
C TRP A 113 -6.08 -4.74 6.95
N ARG A 114 -5.49 -3.64 7.43
CA ARG A 114 -6.00 -2.95 8.63
C ARG A 114 -7.40 -2.38 8.47
N LEU A 115 -7.74 -1.93 7.27
CA LEU A 115 -8.99 -1.23 7.01
C LEU A 115 -10.14 -2.19 6.69
N THR A 116 -9.85 -3.35 6.10
CA THR A 116 -10.85 -4.32 5.65
C THR A 116 -10.91 -5.57 6.51
N GLY A 117 -9.81 -5.94 7.18
CA GLY A 117 -9.65 -7.22 7.87
C GLY A 117 -9.45 -8.41 6.93
N ASN A 118 -9.35 -8.20 5.62
CA ASN A 118 -9.17 -9.28 4.65
C ASN A 118 -7.76 -9.88 4.76
N LYS A 119 -7.69 -11.17 5.13
CA LYS A 119 -6.43 -11.89 5.36
C LYS A 119 -5.66 -12.20 4.08
N THR A 120 -6.28 -12.13 2.91
CA THR A 120 -5.59 -12.31 1.62
C THR A 120 -4.40 -11.36 1.46
N TYR A 121 -4.48 -10.13 1.99
CA TYR A 121 -3.35 -9.19 1.93
C TYR A 121 -2.15 -9.63 2.77
N GLN A 122 -2.38 -10.35 3.87
CA GLN A 122 -1.30 -10.95 4.66
C GLN A 122 -0.67 -12.12 3.90
N GLU A 123 -1.47 -12.95 3.23
CA GLU A 123 -0.97 -14.03 2.36
C GLU A 123 -0.10 -13.48 1.23
N TRP A 124 -0.55 -12.41 0.57
CA TRP A 124 0.19 -11.74 -0.49
C TRP A 124 1.50 -11.15 0.03
N GLY A 125 1.47 -10.46 1.18
CA GLY A 125 2.68 -9.94 1.83
C GLY A 125 3.66 -11.05 2.22
N TRP A 126 3.15 -12.20 2.67
CA TRP A 126 3.99 -13.36 2.99
C TRP A 126 4.69 -13.93 1.75
N ASN A 127 3.96 -14.06 0.64
CA ASN A 127 4.54 -14.51 -0.63
C ASN A 127 5.64 -13.56 -1.12
N ILE A 128 5.43 -12.25 -0.98
CA ILE A 128 6.45 -11.22 -1.32
C ILE A 128 7.67 -11.35 -0.40
N PHE A 129 7.47 -11.51 0.91
CA PHE A 129 8.57 -11.71 1.86
C PHE A 129 9.39 -12.97 1.52
N GLN A 130 8.73 -14.09 1.22
CA GLN A 130 9.41 -15.31 0.79
C GLN A 130 10.21 -15.11 -0.51
N ALA A 131 9.73 -14.26 -1.43
CA ALA A 131 10.48 -13.92 -2.64
C ALA A 131 11.75 -13.11 -2.33
N PHE A 132 11.69 -12.15 -1.39
CA PHE A 132 12.88 -11.45 -0.90
C PHE A 132 13.87 -12.41 -0.22
N GLU A 133 13.38 -13.30 0.65
CA GLU A 133 14.22 -14.30 1.31
C GLU A 133 14.96 -15.18 0.30
N LYS A 134 14.27 -15.62 -0.75
CA LYS A 134 14.83 -16.51 -1.77
C LYS A 134 15.83 -15.79 -2.69
N ASN A 135 15.52 -14.58 -3.13
CA ASN A 135 16.24 -13.95 -4.25
C ASN A 135 17.15 -12.78 -3.82
N SER A 136 16.83 -12.09 -2.72
CA SER A 136 17.52 -10.87 -2.30
C SER A 136 18.43 -11.08 -1.09
N ARG A 137 18.21 -12.12 -0.27
CA ARG A 137 19.03 -12.38 0.91
C ARG A 137 20.48 -12.77 0.55
N THR A 138 21.42 -12.27 1.34
CA THR A 138 22.85 -12.61 1.33
C THR A 138 23.31 -12.91 2.77
N ASP A 139 24.56 -13.32 2.94
CA ASP A 139 25.13 -13.57 4.27
C ASP A 139 25.23 -12.30 5.13
N SER A 140 25.26 -11.11 4.50
CA SER A 140 25.49 -9.82 5.16
C SER A 140 24.31 -8.85 5.08
N GLY A 141 23.19 -9.22 4.44
CA GLY A 141 22.03 -8.36 4.32
C GLY A 141 21.09 -8.76 3.18
N TYR A 142 20.56 -7.76 2.48
CA TYR A 142 19.71 -7.93 1.31
C TYR A 142 20.22 -7.07 0.17
N VAL A 143 19.99 -7.52 -1.07
CA VAL A 143 20.38 -6.81 -2.28
C VAL A 143 19.21 -6.78 -3.26
N GLY A 144 19.09 -5.71 -4.02
CA GLY A 144 18.17 -5.67 -5.15
C GLY A 144 18.61 -6.60 -6.27
N LEU A 145 17.86 -6.57 -7.37
CA LEU A 145 18.13 -7.33 -8.58
C LEU A 145 18.31 -6.38 -9.75
N LYS A 146 19.31 -6.66 -10.60
CA LYS A 146 19.46 -5.98 -11.89
C LYS A 146 18.36 -6.38 -12.88
N ASP A 147 17.82 -7.60 -12.72
CA ASP A 147 16.74 -8.12 -13.55
C ASP A 147 15.94 -9.20 -12.79
N VAL A 148 14.66 -8.94 -12.56
CA VAL A 148 13.70 -9.85 -11.91
C VAL A 148 13.39 -11.12 -12.71
N ASN A 149 13.76 -11.18 -13.98
CA ASN A 149 13.60 -12.39 -14.78
C ASN A 149 14.73 -13.38 -14.57
N THR A 150 15.94 -12.89 -14.30
CA THR A 150 17.14 -13.72 -14.17
C THR A 150 17.56 -13.92 -12.70
N GLY A 151 17.15 -13.02 -11.80
CA GLY A 151 17.59 -13.05 -10.40
C GLY A 151 19.03 -12.59 -10.20
N VAL A 152 19.65 -11.98 -11.21
CA VAL A 152 21.00 -11.40 -11.08
C VAL A 152 20.96 -10.29 -10.05
N LYS A 153 21.63 -10.51 -8.93
CA LYS A 153 21.72 -9.58 -7.81
C LYS A 153 22.44 -8.29 -8.23
N ASP A 154 21.97 -7.17 -7.71
CA ASP A 154 22.77 -5.97 -7.62
C ASP A 154 23.76 -6.09 -6.45
N ASN A 155 24.32 -4.97 -6.00
CA ASN A 155 25.17 -4.93 -4.80
C ASN A 155 24.80 -3.74 -3.92
N MET A 156 23.51 -3.51 -3.72
CA MET A 156 22.99 -2.37 -2.97
C MET A 156 21.79 -2.75 -2.11
N MET A 157 21.85 -2.42 -0.83
CA MET A 157 20.71 -2.45 0.08
C MET A 157 20.22 -1.02 0.29
N GLN A 158 19.04 -0.70 -0.23
CA GLN A 158 18.46 0.63 -0.04
C GLN A 158 18.01 0.81 1.42
N SER A 159 18.13 2.03 1.96
CA SER A 159 17.72 2.33 3.34
C SER A 159 16.24 2.04 3.58
N PHE A 160 15.39 2.33 2.59
CA PHE A 160 13.96 2.09 2.64
C PHE A 160 13.59 0.61 2.74
N PHE A 161 14.48 -0.34 2.40
CA PHE A 161 14.17 -1.75 2.66
C PHE A 161 13.97 -2.01 4.16
N LEU A 162 14.82 -1.40 5.00
CA LEU A 162 14.71 -1.50 6.45
C LEU A 162 13.67 -0.52 7.01
N ALA A 163 13.65 0.72 6.52
CA ALA A 163 12.74 1.73 7.03
C ALA A 163 11.29 1.42 6.65
N GLU A 164 11.02 0.89 5.46
CA GLU A 164 9.68 0.77 4.91
C GLU A 164 9.29 -0.68 4.67
N THR A 165 9.99 -1.40 3.78
CA THR A 165 9.57 -2.74 3.33
C THR A 165 9.43 -3.71 4.51
N LEU A 166 10.46 -3.84 5.35
CA LEU A 166 10.41 -4.71 6.53
C LEU A 166 9.47 -4.16 7.62
N LYS A 167 9.32 -2.85 7.75
CA LYS A 167 8.40 -2.24 8.73
C LYS A 167 6.95 -2.51 8.37
N TYR A 168 6.56 -2.31 7.11
CA TYR A 168 5.20 -2.60 6.65
C TYR A 168 4.91 -4.10 6.68
N LEU A 169 5.86 -4.96 6.32
CA LEU A 169 5.73 -6.41 6.50
C LEU A 169 5.52 -6.77 7.98
N TYR A 170 6.32 -6.23 8.89
CA TYR A 170 6.13 -6.45 10.33
C TYR A 170 4.74 -6.00 10.81
N LEU A 171 4.31 -4.79 10.41
CA LEU A 171 3.03 -4.22 10.83
C LEU A 171 1.81 -4.89 10.17
N LEU A 172 1.97 -5.48 8.97
CA LEU A 172 0.97 -6.28 8.28
C LEU A 172 0.62 -7.56 9.05
N PHE A 173 1.58 -8.13 9.78
CA PHE A 173 1.38 -9.31 10.63
C PHE A 173 1.21 -8.98 12.12
N SER A 174 1.26 -7.69 12.48
CA SER A 174 1.04 -7.24 13.86
C SER A 174 -0.43 -6.91 14.13
N PRO A 175 -0.91 -6.97 15.37
CA PRO A 175 -2.25 -6.45 15.73
C PRO A 175 -2.43 -4.98 15.31
N SER A 176 -3.67 -4.59 14.98
CA SER A 176 -3.99 -3.22 14.55
C SER A 176 -3.77 -2.15 15.62
N SER A 177 -3.65 -2.56 16.89
CA SER A 177 -3.29 -1.70 18.02
C SER A 177 -1.82 -1.23 18.00
N VAL A 178 -0.93 -1.94 17.28
CA VAL A 178 0.48 -1.54 17.13
C VAL A 178 0.57 -0.43 16.08
N ILE A 179 0.89 0.80 16.50
CA ILE A 179 0.91 2.00 15.63
C ILE A 179 -0.47 2.21 14.97
N SER A 180 -1.50 2.46 15.78
CA SER A 180 -2.88 2.66 15.28
C SER A 180 -3.00 3.87 14.35
N PHE A 181 -3.83 3.76 13.31
CA PHE A 181 -4.18 4.89 12.42
C PHE A 181 -4.97 6.01 13.10
N ASP A 182 -5.49 5.77 14.31
CA ASP A 182 -6.13 6.81 15.11
C ASP A 182 -5.12 7.71 15.84
N GLU A 183 -3.87 7.26 15.98
CA GLU A 183 -2.82 7.95 16.76
C GLU A 183 -1.62 8.36 15.91
N TRP A 184 -1.38 7.68 14.79
CA TRP A 184 -0.19 7.82 13.97
C TRP A 184 -0.53 7.99 12.49
N VAL A 185 0.26 8.81 11.82
CA VAL A 185 0.30 8.93 10.37
C VAL A 185 1.73 8.65 9.89
N PHE A 186 1.89 7.83 8.86
CA PHE A 186 3.21 7.59 8.28
C PHE A 186 3.57 8.74 7.34
N ASN A 187 4.81 9.21 7.40
CA ASN A 187 5.36 9.98 6.29
C ASN A 187 5.65 9.04 5.09
N THR A 188 6.14 9.62 3.99
CA THR A 188 6.43 8.85 2.75
C THR A 188 7.65 7.92 2.83
N GLU A 189 8.32 7.83 3.98
CA GLU A 189 9.44 6.90 4.23
C GLU A 189 9.12 5.99 5.44
N ALA A 190 7.84 5.69 5.61
CA ALA A 190 7.26 4.88 6.69
C ALA A 190 7.66 5.30 8.13
N HIS A 191 8.02 6.55 8.39
CA HIS A 191 8.26 7.04 9.74
C HIS A 191 6.92 7.48 10.38
N PRO A 192 6.47 6.83 11.47
CA PRO A 192 5.22 7.19 12.11
C PRO A 192 5.37 8.52 12.87
N LEU A 193 4.50 9.46 12.55
CA LEU A 193 4.37 10.76 13.20
C LEU A 193 3.09 10.77 14.03
N LYS A 194 3.19 11.22 15.28
CA LYS A 194 2.03 11.29 16.18
C LYS A 194 1.06 12.37 15.69
N ILE A 195 -0.22 12.02 15.60
CA ILE A 195 -1.28 12.96 15.24
C ILE A 195 -1.43 13.98 16.38
N VAL A 196 -1.28 15.26 16.05
CA VAL A 196 -1.55 16.37 16.97
C VAL A 196 -2.89 16.97 16.62
N THR A 197 -3.88 16.82 17.50
CA THR A 197 -5.15 17.53 17.36
C THR A 197 -4.90 19.01 17.58
N ARG A 198 -5.32 19.86 16.63
CA ARG A 198 -5.39 21.30 16.88
C ARG A 198 -6.40 21.49 18.01
N HIS A 199 -5.92 21.84 19.20
CA HIS A 199 -6.78 22.48 20.18
C HIS A 199 -7.22 23.81 19.56
N ASP A 200 -8.52 24.09 19.55
CA ASP A 200 -9.05 25.39 19.16
C ASP A 200 -8.43 26.46 20.08
N GLU A 201 -7.34 27.09 19.66
CA GLU A 201 -6.86 28.34 20.25
C GLU A 201 -7.84 29.44 19.84
N GLY A 202 -8.92 29.56 20.61
CA GLY A 202 -9.98 30.53 20.39
C GLY A 202 -10.98 30.55 21.55
N GLY A 203 -10.55 30.91 22.75
CA GLY A 203 -11.44 31.02 23.89
C GLY A 203 -10.77 31.53 25.17
N ASN A 204 -10.50 32.83 25.21
CA ASN A 204 -10.19 33.53 26.45
C ASN A 204 -11.44 33.57 27.35
N SER A 205 -11.49 32.75 28.40
CA SER A 205 -12.35 32.99 29.58
C SER A 205 -11.98 32.05 30.70
N GLY A 206 -11.53 32.62 31.82
CA GLY A 206 -11.14 31.88 33.01
C GLY A 206 -12.31 31.24 33.77
N GLY A 207 -11.93 30.35 34.70
CA GLY A 207 -12.77 29.97 35.84
C GLY A 207 -13.60 28.68 35.69
N LEU A 208 -13.39 27.80 36.68
CA LEU A 208 -14.29 26.76 37.20
C LEU A 208 -14.29 25.35 36.56
N VAL A 209 -13.49 24.50 37.20
CA VAL A 209 -13.83 23.15 37.72
C VAL A 209 -15.01 22.40 37.08
N GLY A 210 -14.68 21.29 36.44
CA GLY A 210 -15.39 20.01 36.55
C GLY A 210 -16.80 19.92 35.98
N GLN A 211 -16.93 19.47 34.73
CA GLN A 211 -18.08 18.68 34.27
C GLN A 211 -17.71 17.82 33.06
N LEU A 212 -18.28 16.60 33.05
CA LEU A 212 -17.95 15.47 32.20
C LEU A 212 -17.84 15.79 30.71
N LYS A 213 -16.70 15.46 30.09
CA LYS A 213 -16.62 15.32 28.63
C LYS A 213 -17.42 14.09 28.20
N PRO A 214 -18.32 14.18 27.21
CA PRO A 214 -18.94 12.99 26.65
C PRO A 214 -17.84 12.15 25.98
N PRO A 215 -17.89 10.81 26.09
CA PRO A 215 -16.94 9.98 25.37
C PRO A 215 -17.20 10.18 23.88
N ILE A 216 -16.22 10.73 23.16
CA ILE A 216 -16.19 10.67 21.71
C ILE A 216 -15.99 9.19 21.38
N ARG A 217 -17.11 8.48 21.19
CA ARG A 217 -17.11 7.16 20.54
C ARG A 217 -16.75 7.39 19.08
N PHE A 218 -15.45 7.46 18.77
CA PHE A 218 -15.01 6.81 17.55
C PHE A 218 -15.46 5.37 17.69
N ARG A 219 -16.41 4.94 16.85
CA ARG A 219 -16.73 3.52 16.73
C ARG A 219 -15.40 2.83 16.49
N SER A 220 -14.88 2.12 17.49
CA SER A 220 -13.81 1.16 17.31
C SER A 220 -14.16 0.39 16.05
N ARG A 221 -13.31 0.49 15.02
CA ARG A 221 -13.43 -0.40 13.87
C ARG A 221 -13.38 -1.81 14.46
N LYS A 222 -14.51 -2.53 14.34
CA LYS A 222 -14.72 -3.80 15.01
C LYS A 222 -13.49 -4.69 14.79
N GLU A 223 -12.84 -5.08 15.87
CA GLU A 223 -11.92 -6.20 15.86
C GLU A 223 -12.66 -7.40 15.23
N GLY A 224 -12.04 -8.01 14.23
CA GLY A 224 -12.55 -9.21 13.61
C GLY A 224 -12.72 -10.28 14.68
N ARG A 225 -13.92 -10.88 14.73
CA ARG A 225 -14.21 -12.03 15.59
C ARG A 225 -13.16 -13.12 15.33
N LEU A 226 -12.36 -13.42 16.34
CA LEU A 226 -11.78 -14.74 16.51
C LEU A 226 -12.95 -15.66 16.88
N GLY A 227 -13.31 -16.56 15.97
CA GLY A 227 -14.14 -17.70 16.29
C GLY A 227 -13.21 -18.80 16.77
N ASP A 228 -13.46 -19.26 18.00
CA ASP A 228 -13.04 -20.58 18.45
C ASP A 228 -13.84 -21.63 17.67
N ASP A 229 -13.12 -22.55 17.03
CA ASP A 229 -13.44 -23.98 16.91
C ASP A 229 -12.14 -24.75 16.59
#